data_AF-A0A241VPB1-F1
#
_entry.id   AF-A0A241VPB1-F1
#
_cell.length_a   1.000
_cell.length_b   1.000
_cell.length_c   1.000
_cell.angle_alpha   90.00
_cell.angle_beta   90.00
_cell.angle_gamma   90.00
#
_symmetry.space_group_name_H-M   'P 1'
#
loop_
_entity.id
_entity.type
_entity.pdbx_description
1 polymer ?
#
loop_
_entity_poly.entity_id
_entity_poly.type
_entity_poly.pdbx_seq_one_letter_code
_entity_poly.pdbx_strand_id
1 'polypeptide(L)'
;MSTLEHAILLAKTRHQQQYDKAGKPYIGHPLRVMQNVQTNDEKIVAVLHDILEDTPTSISELIEMGFNHNIINAIVAVTKQDCENRFQAAQRTAKNHMACTVKLADLHDNMDLSRLSTIRAKDLERFKQYQKVETILFNAQMIHQHIAALALGTDYPEFEYQDLRTNYQYLLNAMFDQQHPLGGIHISSAQEWWILFEDVSAYFAYCQRRGFIPSGQVFLKSVLATDAEYFAGSFQTEADQQIFMEIFKTFNKFHFVGFKPNLH
;
A
#
# COMPACT_ATOMS: atom_id res chain seq x y z
N MET A 1 -13.29 15.97 -17.43
CA MET A 1 -12.14 15.27 -16.79
C MET A 1 -10.99 15.30 -17.77
N SER A 2 -9.80 15.69 -17.32
CA SER A 2 -8.57 15.67 -18.13
C SER A 2 -8.20 14.24 -18.51
N THR A 3 -7.47 14.08 -19.62
CA THR A 3 -7.12 12.77 -20.19
C THR A 3 -5.65 12.43 -20.01
N LEU A 4 -5.28 11.18 -20.28
CA LEU A 4 -3.88 10.74 -20.27
C LEU A 4 -3.03 11.51 -21.28
N GLU A 5 -3.57 11.84 -22.45
CA GLU A 5 -2.86 12.64 -23.46
C GLU A 5 -2.53 14.05 -22.94
N HIS A 6 -3.46 14.69 -22.23
CA HIS A 6 -3.21 15.99 -21.59
C HIS A 6 -2.13 15.90 -20.51
N ALA A 7 -2.13 14.84 -19.70
CA ALA A 7 -1.11 14.58 -18.69
C ALA A 7 0.29 14.41 -19.32
N ILE A 8 0.39 13.62 -20.39
CA ILE A 8 1.64 13.41 -21.13
C ILE A 8 2.14 14.74 -21.73
N LEU A 9 1.24 15.54 -22.31
CA LEU A 9 1.61 16.84 -22.88
C LEU A 9 2.12 17.81 -21.81
N LEU A 10 1.46 17.85 -20.65
CA LEU A 10 1.88 18.66 -19.51
C LEU A 10 3.28 18.24 -19.03
N ALA A 11 3.49 16.95 -18.74
CA ALA A 11 4.79 16.43 -18.31
C ALA A 11 5.89 16.74 -19.32
N LYS A 12 5.64 16.51 -20.61
CA LYS A 12 6.59 16.82 -21.68
C LYS A 12 6.97 18.30 -21.72
N THR A 13 5.99 19.18 -21.55
CA THR A 13 6.20 20.63 -21.59
C THR A 13 6.99 21.09 -20.37
N ARG A 14 6.62 20.64 -19.17
CA ARG A 14 7.23 21.06 -17.91
C ARG A 14 8.66 20.53 -17.74
N HIS A 15 8.93 19.31 -18.21
CA HIS A 15 10.27 18.71 -18.15
C HIS A 15 11.13 18.97 -19.40
N GLN A 16 10.73 19.86 -20.32
CA GLN A 16 11.41 20.05 -21.62
C GLN A 16 12.90 20.43 -21.48
N GLN A 17 13.26 21.19 -20.44
CA GLN A 17 14.62 21.63 -20.18
C GLN A 17 15.34 20.81 -19.10
N GLN A 18 14.70 19.75 -18.60
CA GLN A 18 15.25 18.87 -17.59
C GLN A 18 15.95 17.67 -18.23
N TYR A 19 17.13 17.34 -17.71
CA TYR A 19 17.92 16.21 -18.14
C TYR A 19 18.18 15.28 -16.95
N ASP A 20 18.21 13.99 -17.21
CA ASP A 20 18.59 13.00 -16.21
C ASP A 20 20.11 13.02 -15.94
N LYS A 21 20.55 12.20 -14.97
CA LYS A 21 21.98 12.09 -14.62
C LYS A 21 22.85 11.54 -15.74
N ALA A 22 22.26 10.93 -16.77
CA ALA A 22 22.94 10.41 -17.96
C ALA A 22 22.87 11.40 -19.15
N GLY A 23 22.34 12.61 -18.94
CA GLY A 23 22.22 13.64 -19.97
C GLY A 23 21.09 13.40 -20.97
N LYS A 24 20.15 12.48 -20.70
CA LYS A 24 18.98 12.24 -21.56
C LYS A 24 17.81 13.12 -21.13
N PRO A 25 16.88 13.48 -22.04
CA PRO A 25 15.67 14.23 -21.68
C PRO A 25 14.88 13.53 -20.56
N TYR A 26 14.53 14.27 -19.51
CA TYR A 26 13.94 13.71 -18.29
C TYR A 26 12.61 13.00 -18.53
N ILE A 27 11.80 13.48 -19.48
CA ILE A 27 10.49 12.93 -19.84
C ILE A 27 10.50 11.41 -20.13
N GLY A 28 11.65 10.84 -20.50
CA GLY A 28 11.78 9.40 -20.66
C GLY A 28 11.52 8.61 -19.37
N HIS A 29 11.81 9.17 -18.19
CA HIS A 29 11.54 8.54 -16.90
C HIS A 29 10.04 8.45 -16.58
N PRO A 30 9.28 9.56 -16.52
CA PRO A 30 7.83 9.48 -16.28
C PRO A 30 7.09 8.55 -17.25
N LEU A 31 7.52 8.49 -18.53
CA LEU A 31 6.93 7.58 -19.51
C LEU A 31 7.21 6.09 -19.22
N ARG A 32 8.41 5.74 -18.73
CA ARG A 32 8.71 4.36 -18.31
C ARG A 32 7.95 3.97 -17.04
N VAL A 33 7.82 4.89 -16.08
CA VAL A 33 6.99 4.66 -14.89
C VAL A 33 5.53 4.41 -15.31
N MET A 34 4.99 5.23 -16.21
CA MET A 34 3.64 5.07 -16.78
C MET A 34 3.45 3.72 -17.49
N GLN A 35 4.46 3.20 -18.18
CA GLN A 35 4.39 1.89 -18.85
C GLN A 35 4.32 0.71 -17.87
N ASN A 36 4.73 0.89 -16.61
CA ASN A 36 4.76 -0.15 -15.59
C ASN A 36 3.54 -0.13 -14.65
N VAL A 37 2.51 0.65 -14.97
CA VAL A 37 1.23 0.69 -14.24
C VAL A 37 0.05 0.38 -15.16
N GLN A 38 -1.10 -0.02 -14.60
CA GLN A 38 -2.15 -0.70 -15.37
C GLN A 38 -3.29 0.24 -15.78
N THR A 39 -3.91 0.90 -14.81
CA THR A 39 -5.13 1.68 -15.03
C THR A 39 -4.83 3.05 -15.64
N ASN A 40 -5.83 3.68 -16.29
CA ASN A 40 -5.65 5.02 -16.85
C ASN A 40 -5.34 6.07 -15.78
N ASP A 41 -5.99 6.00 -14.62
CA ASP A 41 -5.75 6.94 -13.52
C ASP A 41 -4.33 6.76 -12.96
N GLU A 42 -3.88 5.51 -12.76
CA GLU A 42 -2.49 5.24 -12.37
C GLU A 42 -1.49 5.76 -13.41
N LYS A 43 -1.79 5.64 -14.72
CA LYS A 43 -0.94 6.17 -15.80
C LYS A 43 -0.85 7.69 -15.77
N ILE A 44 -1.96 8.38 -15.50
CA ILE A 44 -1.96 9.84 -15.32
C ILE A 44 -1.10 10.24 -14.12
N VAL A 45 -1.27 9.57 -12.98
CA VAL A 45 -0.44 9.83 -11.79
C VAL A 45 1.03 9.53 -12.08
N ALA A 46 1.34 8.42 -12.76
CA ALA A 46 2.70 8.02 -13.09
C ALA A 46 3.42 9.03 -13.99
N VAL A 47 2.76 9.55 -15.03
CA VAL A 47 3.41 10.54 -15.92
C VAL A 47 3.55 11.91 -15.24
N LEU A 48 2.78 12.18 -14.19
CA LEU A 48 2.79 13.44 -13.43
C LEU A 48 3.47 13.33 -12.05
N HIS A 49 4.07 12.20 -11.69
CA HIS A 49 4.45 11.93 -10.30
C HIS A 49 5.50 12.90 -9.73
N ASP A 50 6.38 13.43 -10.58
CA ASP A 50 7.40 14.45 -10.22
C ASP A 50 6.96 15.88 -10.56
N ILE A 51 5.75 16.09 -11.08
CA ILE A 51 5.35 17.39 -11.65
C ILE A 51 5.37 18.51 -10.60
N LEU A 52 5.04 18.17 -9.34
CA LEU A 52 5.03 19.10 -8.22
C LEU A 52 6.40 19.22 -7.52
N GLU A 53 7.31 18.26 -7.73
CA GLU A 53 8.65 18.24 -7.11
C GLU A 53 9.69 18.96 -7.99
N ASP A 54 9.65 18.72 -9.30
CA ASP A 54 10.72 19.13 -10.23
C ASP A 54 10.34 20.32 -11.12
N THR A 55 9.13 20.85 -10.98
CA THR A 55 8.61 21.90 -11.89
C THR A 55 7.81 22.96 -11.12
N PRO A 56 7.59 24.16 -11.67
CA PRO A 56 6.81 25.21 -11.00
C PRO A 56 5.28 24.98 -11.09
N THR A 57 4.83 23.75 -11.38
CA THR A 57 3.41 23.42 -11.45
C THR A 57 2.78 23.47 -10.07
N SER A 58 1.58 24.04 -9.98
CA SER A 58 0.81 24.13 -8.73
C SER A 58 -0.36 23.14 -8.70
N ILE A 59 -0.85 22.81 -7.51
CA ILE A 59 -2.07 22.00 -7.36
C ILE A 59 -3.27 22.70 -8.02
N SER A 60 -3.39 24.03 -7.87
CA SER A 60 -4.47 24.82 -8.49
C SER A 60 -4.49 24.68 -10.01
N GLU A 61 -3.31 24.66 -10.65
CA GLU A 61 -3.20 24.43 -12.09
C GLU A 61 -3.76 23.05 -12.49
N LEU A 62 -3.46 21.99 -11.72
CA LEU A 62 -4.02 20.66 -12.00
C LEU A 62 -5.55 20.63 -11.86
N ILE A 63 -6.10 21.39 -10.90
CA ILE A 63 -7.55 21.54 -10.73
C ILE A 63 -8.16 22.28 -11.92
N GLU A 64 -7.56 23.40 -12.35
CA GLU A 64 -8.01 24.20 -13.49
C GLU A 64 -7.96 23.41 -14.81
N MET A 65 -6.97 22.53 -14.95
CA MET A 65 -6.88 21.59 -16.08
C MET A 65 -7.93 20.47 -16.03
N GLY A 66 -8.68 20.35 -14.94
CA GLY A 66 -9.79 19.40 -14.80
C GLY A 66 -9.37 17.96 -14.48
N PHE A 67 -8.20 17.76 -13.84
CA PHE A 67 -7.83 16.45 -13.29
C PHE A 67 -8.73 16.09 -12.10
N ASN A 68 -9.06 14.80 -11.99
CA ASN A 68 -9.92 14.30 -10.91
C ASN A 68 -9.26 14.46 -9.55
N HIS A 69 -10.07 14.69 -8.51
CA HIS A 69 -9.56 14.87 -7.15
C HIS A 69 -8.76 13.66 -6.66
N ASN A 70 -9.18 12.43 -7.00
CA ASN A 70 -8.44 11.21 -6.64
C ASN A 70 -7.05 11.15 -7.29
N ILE A 71 -6.92 11.60 -8.55
CA ILE A 71 -5.63 11.70 -9.27
C ILE A 71 -4.75 12.75 -8.59
N ILE A 72 -5.29 13.93 -8.31
CA ILE A 72 -4.56 15.02 -7.64
C ILE A 72 -4.09 14.57 -6.26
N ASN A 73 -4.95 13.93 -5.47
CA ASN A 73 -4.61 13.40 -4.15
C ASN A 73 -3.49 12.36 -4.22
N ALA A 74 -3.47 11.51 -5.25
CA ALA A 74 -2.38 10.56 -5.47
C ALA A 74 -1.06 11.25 -5.89
N ILE A 75 -1.12 12.27 -6.76
CA ILE A 75 0.05 13.09 -7.13
C ILE A 75 0.63 13.77 -5.88
N VAL A 76 -0.22 14.38 -5.05
CA VAL A 76 0.19 14.99 -3.78
C VAL A 76 0.79 13.94 -2.85
N ALA A 77 0.19 12.75 -2.75
CA ALA A 77 0.67 11.67 -1.89
C ALA A 77 2.04 11.08 -2.32
N VAL A 78 2.35 11.07 -3.62
CA VAL A 78 3.65 10.58 -4.14
C VAL A 78 4.73 11.66 -4.16
N THR A 79 4.36 12.93 -4.29
CA THR A 79 5.27 14.09 -4.25
C THR A 79 5.90 14.20 -2.87
N LYS A 80 7.23 14.23 -2.79
CA LYS A 80 7.94 14.41 -1.52
C LYS A 80 7.79 15.85 -1.02
N GLN A 81 7.52 16.04 0.28
CA GLN A 81 7.43 17.39 0.86
C GLN A 81 8.78 17.91 1.36
N ASP A 82 8.87 19.24 1.50
CA ASP A 82 10.00 19.89 2.15
C ASP A 82 10.22 19.32 3.55
N CYS A 83 11.49 19.17 3.94
CA CYS A 83 11.92 18.59 5.22
C CYS A 83 11.55 17.11 5.44
N GLU A 84 10.83 16.43 4.53
CA GLU A 84 10.62 14.98 4.63
C GLU A 84 11.88 14.21 4.22
N ASN A 85 12.19 13.16 4.95
CA ASN A 85 13.08 12.11 4.46
C ASN A 85 12.29 11.06 3.65
N ARG A 86 12.99 10.19 2.90
CA ARG A 86 12.36 9.17 2.04
C ARG A 86 11.42 8.23 2.79
N PHE A 87 11.70 7.92 4.05
CA PHE A 87 10.84 7.06 4.86
C PHE A 87 9.56 7.76 5.30
N GLN A 88 9.64 9.06 5.67
CA GLN A 88 8.46 9.86 5.99
C GLN A 88 7.55 10.01 4.77
N ALA A 89 8.12 10.34 3.61
CA ALA A 89 7.39 10.38 2.35
C ALA A 89 6.72 9.02 2.05
N ALA A 90 7.46 7.91 2.21
CA ALA A 90 6.91 6.57 2.00
C ALA A 90 5.73 6.24 2.92
N GLN A 91 5.77 6.64 4.20
CA GLN A 91 4.65 6.44 5.13
C GLN A 91 3.41 7.25 4.75
N ARG A 92 3.58 8.44 4.17
CA ARG A 92 2.48 9.24 3.63
C ARG A 92 1.93 8.64 2.33
N THR A 93 2.82 8.25 1.41
CA THR A 93 2.46 7.56 0.17
C THR A 93 1.70 6.26 0.45
N ALA A 94 2.08 5.50 1.49
CA ALA A 94 1.45 4.25 1.91
C ALA A 94 -0.07 4.35 2.11
N LYS A 95 -0.58 5.54 2.43
CA LYS A 95 -2.01 5.78 2.69
C LYS A 95 -2.86 5.86 1.44
N ASN A 96 -2.26 6.05 0.26
CA ASN A 96 -2.98 6.19 -1.00
C ASN A 96 -2.60 5.04 -1.95
N HIS A 97 -3.58 4.23 -2.36
CA HIS A 97 -3.31 3.03 -3.15
C HIS A 97 -2.65 3.35 -4.50
N MET A 98 -3.12 4.38 -5.22
CA MET A 98 -2.56 4.73 -6.54
C MET A 98 -1.14 5.27 -6.38
N ALA A 99 -0.90 6.08 -5.35
CA ALA A 99 0.43 6.60 -5.05
C ALA A 99 1.41 5.47 -4.68
N CYS A 100 0.96 4.43 -3.96
CA CYS A 100 1.78 3.23 -3.69
C CYS A 100 2.19 2.53 -4.99
N THR A 101 1.22 2.24 -5.87
CA THR A 101 1.50 1.58 -7.15
C THR A 101 2.49 2.38 -7.99
N VAL A 102 2.28 3.70 -8.12
CA VAL A 102 3.15 4.57 -8.90
C VAL A 102 4.53 4.67 -8.27
N LYS A 103 4.63 4.80 -6.95
CA LYS A 103 5.94 4.93 -6.28
C LYS A 103 6.75 3.64 -6.32
N LEU A 104 6.09 2.48 -6.30
CA LEU A 104 6.76 1.19 -6.55
C LEU A 104 7.34 1.14 -7.97
N ALA A 105 6.57 1.54 -8.99
CA ALA A 105 7.05 1.60 -10.36
C ALA A 105 8.23 2.60 -10.55
N ASP A 106 8.17 3.77 -9.89
CA ASP A 106 9.27 4.74 -9.84
C ASP A 106 10.53 4.14 -9.19
N LEU A 107 10.38 3.44 -8.06
CA LEU A 107 11.50 2.77 -7.39
C LEU A 107 12.12 1.69 -8.28
N HIS A 108 11.32 0.91 -8.99
CA HIS A 108 11.82 -0.10 -9.94
C HIS A 108 12.61 0.54 -11.09
N ASP A 109 12.13 1.64 -11.67
CA ASP A 109 12.88 2.38 -12.70
C ASP A 109 14.20 2.96 -12.16
N ASN A 110 14.18 3.44 -10.91
CA ASN A 110 15.34 4.03 -10.24
C ASN A 110 16.36 3.00 -9.74
N MET A 111 15.93 1.77 -9.46
CA MET A 111 16.79 0.67 -9.02
C MET A 111 17.43 -0.09 -10.17
N ASP A 112 17.09 0.22 -11.42
CA ASP A 112 17.79 -0.31 -12.59
C ASP A 112 19.17 0.35 -12.77
N LEU A 113 20.15 -0.21 -12.05
CA LEU A 113 21.54 0.26 -12.09
C LEU A 113 22.24 0.01 -13.43
N SER A 114 21.70 -0.87 -14.30
CA SER A 114 22.30 -1.17 -15.62
C SER A 114 22.37 0.06 -16.53
N ARG A 115 21.58 1.08 -16.22
CA ARG A 115 21.50 2.37 -16.94
C ARG A 115 22.65 3.33 -16.61
N LEU A 116 23.39 3.08 -15.54
CA LEU A 116 24.50 3.93 -15.12
C LEU A 116 25.80 3.45 -15.76
N SER A 117 26.52 4.37 -16.40
CA SER A 117 27.85 4.08 -16.97
C SER A 117 28.90 3.80 -15.89
N THR A 118 28.67 4.27 -14.65
CA THR A 118 29.55 4.02 -13.50
C THR A 118 28.72 4.00 -12.23
N ILE A 119 28.88 2.95 -11.43
CA ILE A 119 28.24 2.81 -10.12
C ILE A 119 29.17 3.39 -9.04
N ARG A 120 28.67 4.33 -8.23
CA ARG A 120 29.43 4.92 -7.11
C ARG A 120 28.86 4.47 -5.77
N ALA A 121 29.62 4.63 -4.70
CA ALA A 121 29.19 4.30 -3.34
C ALA A 121 27.83 4.93 -2.96
N LYS A 122 27.62 6.20 -3.32
CA LYS A 122 26.35 6.91 -3.10
C LYS A 122 25.14 6.29 -3.81
N ASP A 123 25.36 5.60 -4.93
CA ASP A 123 24.28 4.94 -5.68
C ASP A 123 23.89 3.64 -4.99
N LEU A 124 24.86 2.89 -4.44
CA LEU A 124 24.63 1.71 -3.62
C LEU A 124 23.93 2.05 -2.28
N GLU A 125 24.32 3.14 -1.63
CA GLU A 125 23.63 3.63 -0.43
C GLU A 125 22.18 4.00 -0.71
N ARG A 126 21.92 4.67 -1.83
CA ARG A 126 20.58 5.03 -2.28
C ARG A 126 19.76 3.79 -2.62
N PHE A 127 20.35 2.81 -3.29
CA PHE A 127 19.72 1.54 -3.60
C PHE A 127 19.24 0.84 -2.32
N LYS A 128 20.08 0.76 -1.28
CA LYS A 128 19.68 0.20 0.03
C LYS A 128 18.52 0.97 0.68
N GLN A 129 18.44 2.29 0.49
CA GLN A 129 17.29 3.07 0.95
C GLN A 129 16.04 2.76 0.15
N TYR A 130 16.16 2.61 -1.18
CA TYR A 130 15.04 2.25 -2.04
C TYR A 130 14.48 0.86 -1.72
N GLN A 131 15.31 -0.15 -1.45
CA GLN A 131 14.84 -1.47 -1.01
C GLN A 131 13.98 -1.41 0.27
N LYS A 132 14.37 -0.55 1.22
CA LYS A 132 13.59 -0.34 2.46
C LYS A 132 12.27 0.35 2.18
N VAL A 133 12.26 1.36 1.31
CA VAL A 133 11.03 2.07 0.90
C VAL A 133 10.10 1.12 0.12
N GLU A 134 10.65 0.34 -0.80
CA GLU A 134 9.93 -0.69 -1.55
C GLU A 134 9.25 -1.67 -0.61
N THR A 135 9.95 -2.15 0.42
CA THR A 135 9.35 -3.05 1.43
C THR A 135 8.15 -2.41 2.14
N ILE A 136 8.24 -1.12 2.51
CA ILE A 136 7.12 -0.39 3.16
C ILE A 136 5.93 -0.31 2.21
N LEU A 137 6.16 0.13 0.97
CA LEU A 137 5.10 0.38 0.00
C LEU A 137 4.49 -0.92 -0.55
N PHE A 138 5.29 -1.97 -0.68
CA PHE A 138 4.80 -3.29 -1.05
C PHE A 138 3.83 -3.83 -0.01
N ASN A 139 4.18 -3.75 1.29
CA ASN A 139 3.28 -4.14 2.36
C ASN A 139 1.98 -3.32 2.36
N ALA A 140 2.09 -2.00 2.13
CA ALA A 140 0.93 -1.14 1.99
C ALA A 140 0.05 -1.54 0.81
N GLN A 141 0.66 -1.82 -0.35
CA GLN A 141 -0.05 -2.26 -1.56
C GLN A 141 -0.80 -3.58 -1.31
N MET A 142 -0.19 -4.56 -0.62
CA MET A 142 -0.88 -5.81 -0.26
C MET A 142 -2.08 -5.58 0.65
N ILE A 143 -2.01 -4.61 1.57
CA ILE A 143 -3.15 -4.21 2.41
C ILE A 143 -4.26 -3.62 1.54
N HIS A 144 -3.95 -2.64 0.68
CA HIS A 144 -4.94 -2.05 -0.22
C HIS A 144 -5.59 -3.07 -1.15
N GLN A 145 -4.80 -4.01 -1.69
CA GLN A 145 -5.31 -5.11 -2.52
C GLN A 145 -6.21 -6.06 -1.72
N HIS A 146 -5.87 -6.34 -0.46
CA HIS A 146 -6.70 -7.18 0.39
C HIS A 146 -8.04 -6.49 0.69
N ILE A 147 -8.03 -5.20 1.02
CA ILE A 147 -9.24 -4.38 1.21
C ILE A 147 -10.12 -4.41 -0.05
N ALA A 148 -9.52 -4.17 -1.23
CA ALA A 148 -10.25 -4.21 -2.49
C ALA A 148 -10.86 -5.61 -2.77
N ALA A 149 -10.14 -6.68 -2.43
CA ALA A 149 -10.61 -8.05 -2.62
C ALA A 149 -11.76 -8.44 -1.68
N LEU A 150 -11.88 -7.81 -0.51
CA LEU A 150 -13.01 -8.01 0.39
C LEU A 150 -14.31 -7.42 -0.17
N ALA A 151 -14.23 -6.45 -1.10
CA ALA A 151 -15.40 -5.83 -1.74
C ALA A 151 -16.47 -5.37 -0.72
N LEU A 152 -16.02 -4.71 0.35
CA LEU A 152 -16.88 -4.28 1.46
C LEU A 152 -17.92 -3.25 0.97
N GLY A 153 -19.16 -3.40 1.45
CA GLY A 153 -20.25 -2.48 1.15
C GLY A 153 -20.06 -1.11 1.84
N THR A 154 -20.81 -0.11 1.38
CA THR A 154 -20.76 1.27 1.92
C THR A 154 -21.19 1.38 3.37
N ASP A 155 -21.92 0.38 3.87
CA ASP A 155 -22.39 0.34 5.26
C ASP A 155 -21.33 -0.22 6.22
N TYR A 156 -20.22 -0.75 5.69
CA TYR A 156 -19.08 -1.17 6.50
C TYR A 156 -18.18 0.03 6.82
N PRO A 157 -17.60 0.13 8.03
CA PRO A 157 -16.70 1.24 8.38
C PRO A 157 -15.60 1.44 7.34
N GLU A 158 -15.40 2.68 6.88
CA GLU A 158 -14.39 3.01 5.86
C GLU A 158 -12.99 2.64 6.35
N PHE A 159 -12.19 2.05 5.46
CA PHE A 159 -10.81 1.71 5.77
C PHE A 159 -9.91 2.93 5.71
N GLU A 160 -9.32 3.28 6.85
CA GLU A 160 -8.24 4.28 6.92
C GLU A 160 -6.90 3.61 7.19
N TYR A 161 -5.93 3.82 6.31
CA TYR A 161 -4.60 3.24 6.45
C TYR A 161 -3.84 3.86 7.64
N GLN A 162 -3.46 3.01 8.59
CA GLN A 162 -2.74 3.33 9.82
C GLN A 162 -1.46 2.49 9.93
N ASP A 163 -1.09 2.04 11.13
CA ASP A 163 0.03 1.12 11.32
C ASP A 163 -0.35 -0.34 11.01
N LEU A 164 0.66 -1.20 10.86
CA LEU A 164 0.47 -2.60 10.48
C LEU A 164 -0.50 -3.36 11.41
N ARG A 165 -0.45 -3.14 12.73
CA ARG A 165 -1.32 -3.87 13.67
C ARG A 165 -2.77 -3.47 13.41
N THR A 166 -3.04 -2.17 13.39
CA THR A 166 -4.40 -1.65 13.18
C THR A 166 -4.97 -2.05 11.82
N ASN A 167 -4.17 -1.97 10.76
CA ASN A 167 -4.58 -2.40 9.42
C ASN A 167 -4.89 -3.91 9.38
N TYR A 168 -4.08 -4.73 10.03
CA TYR A 168 -4.30 -6.18 10.09
C TYR A 168 -5.52 -6.54 10.93
N GLN A 169 -5.77 -5.83 12.04
CA GLN A 169 -6.96 -6.01 12.85
C GLN A 169 -8.23 -5.70 12.05
N TYR A 170 -8.25 -4.58 11.30
CA TYR A 170 -9.37 -4.25 10.41
C TYR A 170 -9.64 -5.40 9.41
N LEU A 171 -8.61 -5.88 8.73
CA LEU A 171 -8.73 -6.96 7.75
C LEU A 171 -9.26 -8.26 8.37
N LEU A 172 -8.79 -8.62 9.56
CA LEU A 172 -9.24 -9.81 10.28
C LEU A 172 -10.70 -9.70 10.70
N ASN A 173 -11.10 -8.55 11.24
CA ASN A 173 -12.49 -8.28 11.59
C ASN A 173 -13.40 -8.34 10.36
N ALA A 174 -13.01 -7.70 9.25
CA ALA A 174 -13.78 -7.70 8.02
C ALA A 174 -13.97 -9.10 7.42
N MET A 175 -12.92 -9.95 7.42
CA MET A 175 -13.06 -11.33 6.98
C MET A 175 -13.95 -12.16 7.91
N PHE A 176 -13.87 -11.94 9.22
CA PHE A 176 -14.74 -12.61 10.18
C PHE A 176 -16.20 -12.21 9.98
N ASP A 177 -16.47 -10.92 9.78
CA ASP A 177 -17.81 -10.40 9.51
C ASP A 177 -18.44 -10.99 8.25
N GLN A 178 -17.64 -11.30 7.23
CA GLN A 178 -18.13 -11.92 5.99
C GLN A 178 -18.36 -13.43 6.09
N GLN A 179 -17.60 -14.13 6.94
CA GLN A 179 -17.57 -15.59 6.97
C GLN A 179 -18.35 -16.19 8.13
N HIS A 180 -18.51 -15.46 9.24
CA HIS A 180 -19.10 -15.97 10.46
C HIS A 180 -20.57 -15.54 10.60
N PRO A 181 -21.51 -16.43 10.98
CA PRO A 181 -22.93 -16.08 11.13
C PRO A 181 -23.23 -15.03 12.20
N LEU A 182 -22.42 -14.98 13.27
CA LEU A 182 -22.48 -13.93 14.30
C LEU A 182 -21.67 -12.68 13.93
N GLY A 183 -21.04 -12.67 12.75
CA GLY A 183 -20.38 -11.50 12.20
C GLY A 183 -21.35 -10.54 11.52
N GLY A 184 -20.90 -9.31 11.28
CA GLY A 184 -21.60 -8.34 10.45
C GLY A 184 -22.56 -7.38 11.15
N ILE A 185 -23.19 -6.54 10.33
CA ILE A 185 -24.01 -5.35 10.69
C ILE A 185 -25.42 -5.71 11.22
N HIS A 186 -25.74 -7.00 11.34
CA HIS A 186 -27.07 -7.51 11.72
C HIS A 186 -27.33 -7.51 13.23
N ILE A 187 -26.35 -7.07 14.02
CA ILE A 187 -26.47 -6.92 15.46
C ILE A 187 -26.64 -5.42 15.75
N SER A 188 -27.61 -5.07 16.57
CA SER A 188 -27.89 -3.71 17.04
C SER A 188 -26.73 -3.04 17.82
N SER A 189 -25.55 -3.66 17.88
CA SER A 189 -24.27 -3.07 18.32
C SER A 189 -23.13 -3.57 17.40
N ALA A 190 -22.64 -2.72 16.49
CA ALA A 190 -21.60 -3.07 15.51
C ALA A 190 -20.17 -3.16 16.10
N GLN A 191 -19.98 -3.49 17.39
CA GLN A 191 -18.70 -3.23 18.08
C GLN A 191 -18.22 -4.28 19.07
N GLU A 192 -18.85 -5.45 19.23
CA GLU A 192 -18.46 -6.33 20.34
C GLU A 192 -17.23 -7.21 20.05
N TRP A 193 -16.91 -7.52 18.79
CA TRP A 193 -15.87 -8.51 18.46
C TRP A 193 -14.49 -7.92 18.07
N TRP A 194 -14.30 -6.60 18.09
CA TRP A 194 -13.05 -5.97 17.62
C TRP A 194 -11.80 -6.50 18.34
N ILE A 195 -11.95 -6.84 19.62
CA ILE A 195 -10.86 -7.34 20.46
C ILE A 195 -10.46 -8.77 20.12
N LEU A 196 -11.32 -9.56 19.46
CA LEU A 196 -11.10 -10.97 19.14
C LEU A 196 -9.77 -11.22 18.38
N PHE A 197 -9.38 -10.27 17.52
CA PHE A 197 -8.16 -10.35 16.73
C PHE A 197 -7.06 -9.39 17.21
N GLU A 198 -7.17 -8.84 18.41
CA GLU A 198 -6.20 -7.89 18.95
C GLU A 198 -4.78 -8.51 19.05
N ASP A 199 -4.67 -9.69 19.66
CA ASP A 199 -3.40 -10.39 19.81
C ASP A 199 -2.88 -10.95 18.49
N VAL A 200 -3.79 -11.45 17.64
CA VAL A 200 -3.42 -11.96 16.32
C VAL A 200 -2.83 -10.87 15.44
N SER A 201 -3.47 -9.69 15.40
CA SER A 201 -2.99 -8.57 14.59
C SER A 201 -1.60 -8.11 15.05
N ALA A 202 -1.35 -8.12 16.38
CA ALA A 202 -0.02 -7.84 16.95
C ALA A 202 1.00 -8.90 16.55
N TYR A 203 0.62 -10.19 16.62
CA TYR A 203 1.45 -11.32 16.21
C TYR A 203 1.82 -11.26 14.72
N PHE A 204 0.87 -10.98 13.83
CA PHE A 204 1.12 -10.84 12.41
C PHE A 204 2.00 -9.63 12.10
N ALA A 205 1.73 -8.48 12.72
CA ALA A 205 2.55 -7.30 12.55
C ALA A 205 4.00 -7.54 13.02
N TYR A 206 4.19 -8.32 14.10
CA TYR A 206 5.51 -8.78 14.54
C TYR A 206 6.17 -9.68 13.49
N CYS A 207 5.47 -10.70 12.99
CA CYS A 207 5.98 -11.59 11.95
C CYS A 207 6.42 -10.81 10.70
N GLN A 208 5.61 -9.85 10.25
CA GLN A 208 5.93 -9.03 9.08
C GLN A 208 7.20 -8.21 9.27
N ARG A 209 7.37 -7.57 10.44
CA ARG A 209 8.59 -6.80 10.75
C ARG A 209 9.84 -7.66 10.86
N ARG A 210 9.70 -8.95 11.18
CA ARG A 210 10.82 -9.89 11.37
C ARG A 210 11.07 -10.79 10.17
N GLY A 211 10.22 -10.74 9.14
CA GLY A 211 10.30 -11.62 7.99
C GLY A 211 9.97 -13.08 8.33
N PHE A 212 9.11 -13.31 9.32
CA PHE A 212 8.65 -14.65 9.71
C PHE A 212 7.33 -14.97 9.03
N ILE A 213 7.14 -16.26 8.73
CA ILE A 213 5.84 -16.79 8.30
C ILE A 213 5.07 -17.15 9.58
N PRO A 214 3.84 -16.64 9.78
CA PRO A 214 3.08 -16.93 10.98
C PRO A 214 2.63 -18.40 11.01
N SER A 215 2.53 -18.97 12.21
CA SER A 215 2.07 -20.33 12.46
C SER A 215 0.56 -20.36 12.67
N GLY A 216 -0.11 -21.27 11.98
CA GLY A 216 -1.55 -21.50 12.14
C GLY A 216 -1.93 -21.94 13.56
N GLN A 217 -1.04 -22.71 14.21
CA GLN A 217 -1.26 -23.15 15.58
C GLN A 217 -1.20 -21.97 16.57
N VAL A 218 -0.25 -21.05 16.38
CA VAL A 218 -0.14 -19.85 17.24
C VAL A 218 -1.33 -18.93 17.00
N PHE A 219 -1.68 -18.70 15.73
CA PHE A 219 -2.87 -17.94 15.35
C PHE A 219 -4.13 -18.49 16.03
N LEU A 220 -4.41 -19.79 15.87
CA LEU A 220 -5.64 -20.39 16.40
C LEU A 220 -5.66 -20.34 17.93
N LYS A 221 -4.53 -20.63 18.57
CA LYS A 221 -4.41 -20.53 20.03
C LYS A 221 -4.67 -19.10 20.53
N SER A 222 -4.18 -18.08 19.83
CA SER A 222 -4.40 -16.67 20.19
C SER A 222 -5.87 -16.30 20.11
N VAL A 223 -6.55 -16.57 18.98
CA VAL A 223 -7.98 -16.24 18.82
C VAL A 223 -8.83 -16.94 19.89
N LEU A 224 -8.60 -18.23 20.13
CA LEU A 224 -9.38 -19.00 21.11
C LEU A 224 -9.11 -18.58 22.55
N ALA A 225 -7.91 -18.08 22.85
CA ALA A 225 -7.60 -17.52 24.18
C ALA A 225 -8.36 -16.21 24.40
N THR A 226 -8.35 -15.30 23.42
CA THR A 226 -9.12 -14.06 23.47
C THR A 226 -10.63 -14.33 23.56
N ASP A 227 -11.13 -15.31 22.80
CA ASP A 227 -12.52 -15.73 22.89
C ASP A 227 -12.92 -16.26 24.29
N ALA A 228 -12.08 -17.09 24.89
CA ALA A 228 -12.32 -17.59 26.24
C ALA A 228 -12.36 -16.45 27.29
N GLU A 229 -11.52 -15.44 27.13
CA GLU A 229 -11.40 -14.33 28.08
C GLU A 229 -12.51 -13.29 27.93
N TYR A 230 -12.80 -12.86 26.71
CA TYR A 230 -13.69 -11.72 26.46
C TYR A 230 -15.11 -12.12 26.05
N PHE A 231 -15.28 -13.35 25.55
CA PHE A 231 -16.53 -13.81 24.94
C PHE A 231 -17.04 -15.12 25.53
N ALA A 232 -16.52 -15.52 26.70
CA ALA A 232 -16.90 -16.73 27.42
C ALA A 232 -16.81 -18.02 26.57
N GLY A 233 -15.94 -18.05 25.57
CA GLY A 233 -15.77 -19.22 24.70
C GLY A 233 -16.88 -19.39 23.67
N SER A 234 -17.42 -18.29 23.14
CA SER A 234 -18.53 -18.31 22.19
C SER A 234 -18.14 -18.86 20.81
N PHE A 235 -16.84 -18.89 20.48
CA PHE A 235 -16.30 -19.31 19.18
C PHE A 235 -15.36 -20.51 19.26
N GLN A 236 -15.67 -21.49 20.11
CA GLN A 236 -14.80 -22.65 20.34
C GLN A 236 -15.15 -23.88 19.49
N THR A 237 -16.26 -23.85 18.73
CA THR A 237 -16.73 -25.05 18.00
C THR A 237 -15.78 -25.42 16.86
N GLU A 238 -15.88 -26.66 16.38
CA GLU A 238 -15.08 -27.10 15.22
C GLU A 238 -15.37 -26.24 13.97
N ALA A 239 -16.62 -25.79 13.80
CA ALA A 239 -17.01 -24.91 12.71
C ALA A 239 -16.34 -23.52 12.82
N ASP A 240 -16.30 -22.94 14.02
CA ASP A 240 -15.64 -21.65 14.26
C ASP A 240 -14.14 -21.75 13.98
N GLN A 241 -13.50 -22.82 14.46
CA GLN A 241 -12.08 -23.08 14.21
C GLN A 241 -11.78 -23.27 12.72
N GLN A 242 -12.68 -23.91 11.96
CA GLN A 242 -12.55 -24.01 10.50
C GLN A 242 -12.60 -22.63 9.84
N ILE A 243 -13.55 -21.77 10.23
CA ILE A 243 -13.65 -20.38 9.75
C ILE A 243 -12.36 -19.61 10.06
N PHE A 244 -11.88 -19.66 11.31
CA PHE A 244 -10.62 -19.00 11.69
C PHE A 244 -9.44 -19.49 10.84
N MET A 245 -9.35 -20.78 10.56
CA MET A 245 -8.27 -21.32 9.73
C MET A 245 -8.39 -20.91 8.25
N GLU A 246 -9.59 -20.70 7.71
CA GLU A 246 -9.78 -20.13 6.37
C GLU A 246 -9.39 -18.64 6.31
N ILE A 247 -9.73 -17.86 7.35
CA ILE A 247 -9.26 -16.49 7.54
C ILE A 247 -7.73 -16.45 7.56
N PHE A 248 -7.09 -17.32 8.34
CA PHE A 248 -5.63 -17.44 8.40
C PHE A 248 -4.99 -17.74 7.04
N LYS A 249 -5.53 -18.72 6.30
CA LYS A 249 -5.04 -19.09 4.96
C LYS A 249 -5.15 -17.93 3.98
N THR A 250 -6.29 -17.24 3.98
CA THR A 250 -6.54 -16.07 3.13
C THR A 250 -5.59 -14.93 3.47
N PHE A 251 -5.46 -14.59 4.75
CA PHE A 251 -4.55 -13.57 5.21
C PHE A 251 -3.10 -13.87 4.80
N ASN A 252 -2.64 -15.10 5.00
CA ASN A 252 -1.28 -15.51 4.64
C ASN A 252 -1.02 -15.41 3.14
N LYS A 253 -2.00 -15.75 2.30
CA LYS A 253 -1.89 -15.63 0.85
C LYS A 253 -1.61 -14.20 0.40
N PHE A 254 -2.21 -13.21 1.06
CA PHE A 254 -1.96 -11.79 0.76
C PHE A 254 -0.64 -11.28 1.36
N HIS A 255 -0.36 -11.58 2.64
CA HIS A 255 0.64 -10.81 3.39
C HIS A 255 1.98 -11.51 3.55
N PHE A 256 2.01 -12.84 3.45
CA PHE A 256 3.20 -13.65 3.77
C PHE A 256 3.63 -14.60 2.64
N VAL A 257 2.85 -14.71 1.56
CA VAL A 257 3.17 -15.51 0.38
C VAL A 257 3.35 -14.59 -0.83
N GLY A 258 4.55 -14.54 -1.41
CA GLY A 258 4.78 -13.87 -2.70
C GLY A 258 5.87 -12.80 -2.70
N PHE A 259 6.22 -12.22 -1.54
CA PHE A 259 7.30 -11.24 -1.45
C PHE A 259 8.36 -11.67 -0.44
N LYS A 260 9.54 -11.98 -0.97
CA LYS A 260 10.77 -12.07 -0.18
C LYS A 260 11.58 -10.83 -0.55
N PRO A 261 11.57 -9.75 0.26
CA PRO A 261 12.53 -8.68 0.02
C PRO A 261 13.92 -9.32 0.03
N ASN A 262 14.75 -8.99 -0.95
CA ASN A 262 16.15 -9.42 -0.99
C ASN A 262 16.87 -8.78 0.21
N LEU A 263 16.72 -9.40 1.38
CA LEU A 263 17.46 -9.08 2.60
C LEU A 263 18.73 -9.91 2.59
N HIS A 264 19.66 -9.53 1.72
CA HIS A 264 21.06 -9.99 1.72
C HIS A 264 21.99 -8.78 1.72
#